data_AF-A0A7S1PJE2-F1
#
_entry.id   AF-A0A7S1PJE2-F1
#
_cell.length_a   1.000
_cell.length_b   1.000
_cell.length_c   1.000
_cell.angle_alpha   90.00
_cell.angle_beta   90.00
_cell.angle_gamma   90.00
#
_symmetry.space_group_name_H-M   'P 1'
#
loop_
_entity.id
_entity.type
_entity.pdbx_description
1 polymer ?
#
loop_
_entity_poly.entity_id
_entity_poly.type
_entity_poly.pdbx_seq_one_letter_code
_entity_poly.pdbx_strand_id
1 'polypeptide(L)'
;MAFITGGLGGLGMLASHELAMAGKDQVVATSRSGRPSSMPPQLLQLMSAMQAQCPHYMVKADGSDGAVMYDTLQAFCRPGFLTEQAVTLGDVIDATKRQLEDMPESLVKPTLETMEKIQKEMINTSKTAVAVAQFGATVSAADKQEIKDR
;
A
#
# COMPACT_ATOMS: atom_id res chain seq x y z
N MET A 1 -9.58 -6.86 -4.38
CA MET A 1 -8.53 -7.90 -4.57
C MET A 1 -9.03 -9.07 -5.42
N ALA A 2 -8.27 -9.46 -6.45
CA ALA A 2 -8.41 -10.71 -7.17
C ALA A 2 -7.23 -11.63 -6.85
N PHE A 3 -7.49 -12.89 -6.47
CA PHE A 3 -6.45 -13.89 -6.19
C PHE A 3 -6.59 -15.05 -7.18
N ILE A 4 -5.56 -15.28 -7.97
CA ILE A 4 -5.61 -16.17 -9.14
C ILE A 4 -4.52 -17.22 -9.00
N THR A 5 -4.96 -18.47 -8.85
CA THR A 5 -4.05 -19.60 -8.83
C THR A 5 -3.59 -19.95 -10.25
N GLY A 6 -2.29 -20.17 -10.43
CA GLY A 6 -1.73 -20.38 -11.77
C GLY A 6 -1.79 -19.13 -12.67
N GLY A 7 -1.83 -17.93 -12.08
CA GLY A 7 -2.01 -16.67 -12.79
C GLY A 7 -0.92 -16.34 -13.81
N LEU A 8 0.29 -16.88 -13.67
CA LEU A 8 1.39 -16.71 -14.65
C LEU A 8 1.25 -17.62 -15.90
N GLY A 9 0.16 -18.39 -16.02
CA GLY A 9 -0.17 -19.12 -17.25
C GLY A 9 -0.86 -18.24 -18.29
N GLY A 10 -1.03 -18.75 -19.52
CA GLY A 10 -1.67 -17.99 -20.60
C GLY A 10 -3.10 -17.54 -20.28
N LEU A 11 -3.95 -18.46 -19.82
CA LEU A 11 -5.33 -18.14 -19.42
C LEU A 11 -5.40 -17.33 -18.12
N GLY A 12 -4.50 -17.63 -17.17
CA GLY A 12 -4.40 -16.90 -15.91
C GLY A 12 -4.12 -15.42 -16.15
N MET A 13 -3.20 -15.11 -17.06
CA MET A 13 -2.85 -13.73 -17.42
C MET A 13 -3.99 -12.97 -18.11
N LEU A 14 -4.77 -13.65 -18.95
CA LEU A 14 -5.96 -13.05 -19.57
C LEU A 14 -7.04 -12.78 -18.52
N ALA A 15 -7.30 -13.72 -17.61
CA ALA A 15 -8.25 -13.51 -16.51
C ALA A 15 -7.79 -12.38 -15.58
N SER A 16 -6.49 -12.32 -15.27
CA SER A 16 -5.87 -11.23 -14.52
C SER A 16 -6.09 -9.88 -15.22
N HIS A 17 -5.92 -9.83 -16.54
CA HIS A 17 -6.11 -8.62 -17.35
C HIS A 17 -7.56 -8.14 -17.32
N GLU A 18 -8.52 -9.04 -17.54
CA GLU A 18 -9.95 -8.70 -17.48
C GLU A 18 -10.36 -8.21 -16.08
N LEU A 19 -9.82 -8.84 -15.03
CA LEU A 19 -10.09 -8.41 -13.65
C LEU A 19 -9.44 -7.07 -13.31
N ALA A 20 -8.27 -6.77 -13.87
CA ALA A 20 -7.66 -5.45 -13.76
C ALA A 20 -8.50 -4.39 -14.49
N MET A 21 -8.96 -4.68 -15.71
CA MET A 21 -9.84 -3.80 -16.48
C MET A 21 -11.20 -3.58 -15.81
N ALA A 22 -11.71 -4.57 -15.09
CA ALA A 22 -12.91 -4.46 -14.27
C ALA A 22 -12.72 -3.57 -13.01
N GLY A 23 -11.55 -2.98 -12.82
CA GLY A 23 -11.27 -2.02 -11.74
C GLY A 23 -11.03 -2.67 -10.38
N LYS A 24 -10.49 -3.90 -10.33
CA LYS A 24 -10.09 -4.50 -9.05
C LYS A 24 -8.85 -3.78 -8.50
N ASP A 25 -8.89 -3.44 -7.22
CA ASP A 25 -7.81 -2.71 -6.53
C ASP A 25 -6.42 -3.35 -6.64
N GLN A 26 -6.38 -4.68 -6.80
CA GLN A 26 -5.13 -5.44 -6.89
C GLN A 26 -5.38 -6.82 -7.49
N VAL A 27 -4.39 -7.32 -8.20
CA VAL A 27 -4.37 -8.67 -8.78
C VAL A 27 -3.16 -9.43 -8.25
N VAL A 28 -3.42 -10.58 -7.61
CA VAL A 28 -2.38 -11.47 -7.08
C VAL A 28 -2.37 -12.74 -7.93
N ALA A 29 -1.28 -12.94 -8.66
CA ALA A 29 -1.06 -14.12 -9.48
C ALA A 29 -0.08 -15.08 -8.77
N THR A 30 -0.55 -16.29 -8.48
CA THR A 30 0.32 -17.33 -7.90
C THR A 30 0.82 -18.31 -8.95
N SER A 31 2.03 -18.82 -8.76
CA SER A 31 2.55 -19.94 -9.55
C SER A 31 3.68 -20.66 -8.83
N ARG A 32 3.93 -21.92 -9.23
CA ARG A 32 5.03 -22.73 -8.68
C ARG A 32 6.42 -22.10 -8.89
N SER A 33 6.64 -21.47 -10.05
CA SER A 33 7.92 -20.84 -10.37
C SER A 33 8.05 -19.46 -9.74
N GLY A 34 6.96 -18.68 -9.66
CA GLY A 34 6.94 -17.29 -9.23
C GLY A 34 7.72 -16.35 -10.16
N ARG A 35 8.15 -16.83 -11.34
CA ARG A 35 9.05 -16.10 -12.24
C ARG A 35 8.32 -15.71 -13.53
N PRO A 36 8.30 -14.42 -13.90
CA PRO A 36 7.76 -13.98 -15.18
C PRO A 36 8.69 -14.34 -16.36
N SER A 37 9.95 -14.68 -16.10
CA SER A 37 10.97 -14.97 -17.14
C SER A 37 10.71 -16.24 -17.96
N SER A 38 9.80 -17.11 -17.51
CA SER A 38 9.38 -18.29 -18.29
C SER A 38 8.16 -18.01 -19.18
N MET A 39 7.66 -16.77 -19.20
CA MET A 39 6.50 -16.41 -20.01
C MET A 39 6.91 -16.08 -21.45
N PRO A 40 6.10 -16.46 -22.45
CA PRO A 40 6.18 -15.93 -23.80
C PRO A 40 6.24 -14.40 -23.82
N PRO A 41 6.98 -13.79 -24.76
CA PRO A 41 7.13 -12.33 -24.83
C PRO A 41 5.80 -11.59 -24.95
N GLN A 42 4.79 -12.20 -25.58
CA GLN A 42 3.44 -11.64 -25.70
C GLN A 42 2.75 -11.49 -24.33
N LEU A 43 2.91 -12.46 -23.43
CA LEU A 43 2.34 -12.38 -22.08
C LEU A 43 3.08 -11.36 -21.21
N LEU A 44 4.37 -11.15 -21.46
CA LEU A 44 5.14 -10.12 -20.76
C LEU A 44 4.64 -8.71 -21.13
N GLN A 45 4.34 -8.47 -22.41
CA GLN A 45 3.73 -7.21 -22.86
C GLN A 45 2.35 -6.99 -22.21
N LEU A 46 1.52 -8.04 -22.15
CA LEU A 46 0.22 -7.96 -21.48
C LEU A 46 0.37 -7.66 -19.99
N MET A 47 1.35 -8.27 -19.32
CA MET A 47 1.66 -8.01 -17.92
C MET A 47 2.07 -6.55 -17.70
N SER A 48 2.94 -6.00 -18.56
CA SER A 48 3.35 -4.59 -18.48
C SER A 48 2.18 -3.63 -18.67
N ALA A 49 1.26 -3.93 -19.58
CA ALA A 49 0.04 -3.14 -19.77
C ALA A 49 -0.89 -3.18 -18.54
N MET A 50 -1.06 -4.37 -17.95
CA MET A 50 -1.87 -4.57 -16.75
C MET A 50 -1.28 -3.87 -15.51
N GLN A 51 0.04 -3.90 -15.35
CA GLN A 51 0.75 -3.23 -14.24
C GLN A 51 0.57 -1.71 -14.22
N ALA A 52 0.30 -1.10 -15.38
CA ALA A 52 -0.01 0.33 -15.45
C ALA A 52 -1.41 0.67 -14.93
N GLN A 53 -2.33 -0.30 -14.92
CA GLN A 53 -3.72 -0.10 -14.48
C GLN A 53 -3.94 -0.52 -13.03
N CYS A 54 -3.36 -1.66 -12.62
CA CYS A 54 -3.52 -2.17 -11.27
C CYS A 54 -2.20 -2.71 -10.70
N PRO A 55 -2.04 -2.69 -9.36
CA PRO A 55 -0.97 -3.40 -8.67
C PRO A 55 -1.07 -4.90 -8.95
N HIS A 56 -0.09 -5.44 -9.69
CA HIS A 56 0.00 -6.86 -9.97
C HIS A 56 1.13 -7.51 -9.17
N TYR A 57 0.77 -8.40 -8.23
CA TYR A 57 1.71 -9.14 -7.39
C TYR A 57 1.95 -10.54 -7.95
N MET A 58 3.22 -10.90 -8.09
CA MET A 58 3.64 -12.24 -8.49
C MET A 58 4.14 -12.99 -7.26
N VAL A 59 3.46 -14.08 -6.93
CA VAL A 59 3.76 -14.83 -5.71
C VAL A 59 4.18 -16.25 -6.09
N LYS A 60 5.34 -16.66 -5.58
CA LYS A 60 5.76 -18.05 -5.67
C LYS A 60 4.96 -18.84 -4.66
N ALA A 61 4.02 -19.64 -5.13
CA ALA A 61 3.19 -20.46 -4.28
C ALA A 61 2.69 -21.68 -5.05
N ASP A 62 2.78 -22.84 -4.42
CA ASP A 62 2.24 -24.07 -4.98
C ASP A 62 0.80 -24.26 -4.52
N GLY A 63 -0.12 -24.53 -5.45
CA GLY A 63 -1.54 -24.67 -5.14
C GLY A 63 -1.87 -25.94 -4.37
N SER A 64 -1.01 -26.96 -4.44
CA SER A 64 -1.14 -28.19 -3.66
C SER A 64 -0.63 -28.07 -2.21
N ASP A 65 0.13 -27.02 -1.89
CA ASP A 65 0.61 -26.79 -0.53
C ASP A 65 -0.33 -25.85 0.21
N GLY A 66 -1.17 -26.44 1.08
CA GLY A 66 -2.15 -25.70 1.87
C GLY A 66 -1.53 -24.71 2.85
N ALA A 67 -0.33 -24.99 3.39
CA ALA A 67 0.33 -24.08 4.31
C ALA A 67 0.78 -22.81 3.59
N VAL A 68 1.37 -22.95 2.40
CA VAL A 68 1.80 -21.81 1.58
C VAL A 68 0.60 -21.00 1.09
N MET A 69 -0.49 -21.66 0.69
CA MET A 69 -1.74 -20.97 0.32
C MET A 69 -2.32 -20.18 1.50
N TYR A 70 -2.32 -20.77 2.70
CA TYR A 70 -2.80 -20.10 3.91
C TYR A 70 -1.94 -18.87 4.24
N ASP A 71 -0.62 -19.01 4.27
CA ASP A 71 0.30 -17.91 4.59
C ASP A 71 0.19 -16.77 3.58
N THR A 72 0.10 -17.10 2.28
CA THR A 72 -0.04 -16.09 1.23
C THR A 72 -1.38 -15.37 1.31
N LEU A 73 -2.49 -16.10 1.47
CA LEU A 73 -3.81 -15.49 1.64
C LEU A 73 -3.84 -14.61 2.88
N GLN A 74 -3.30 -15.07 4.00
CA GLN A 74 -3.24 -14.32 5.25
C GLN A 74 -2.43 -13.03 5.10
N ALA A 75 -1.31 -13.07 4.37
CA ALA A 75 -0.50 -11.89 4.10
C ALA A 75 -1.29 -10.83 3.31
N PHE A 76 -2.02 -11.22 2.26
CA PHE A 76 -2.79 -10.29 1.44
C PHE A 76 -4.11 -9.83 2.08
N CYS A 77 -4.70 -10.63 2.97
CA CYS A 77 -5.90 -10.26 3.72
C CYS A 77 -5.60 -9.35 4.92
N ARG A 78 -4.32 -9.13 5.29
CA ARG A 78 -3.97 -8.30 6.43
C ARG A 78 -4.20 -6.82 6.09
N PRO A 79 -5.04 -6.08 6.85
CA PRO A 79 -5.23 -4.66 6.62
C PRO A 79 -3.90 -3.93 6.84
N GLY A 80 -3.42 -3.24 5.81
CA GLY A 80 -2.17 -2.45 5.86
C GLY A 80 -0.92 -3.12 5.29
N PHE A 81 -0.97 -4.36 4.78
CA PHE A 81 0.21 -5.00 4.16
C PHE A 81 0.58 -4.42 2.79
N LEU A 82 -0.32 -3.67 2.14
CA LEU A 82 -0.23 -3.33 0.71
C LEU A 82 -0.10 -1.83 0.42
N THR A 83 0.24 -1.02 1.44
CA THR A 83 0.35 0.44 1.32
C THR A 83 1.72 0.93 0.83
N GLU A 84 2.64 0.06 0.43
CA GLU A 84 3.95 0.45 -0.13
C GLU A 84 4.00 0.45 -1.66
N GLN A 85 2.86 0.60 -2.35
CA GLN A 85 2.96 1.40 -3.55
C GLN A 85 3.09 2.85 -3.09
N ALA A 86 4.19 3.49 -3.46
CA ALA A 86 4.36 4.91 -3.31
C ALA A 86 3.23 5.61 -4.09
N VAL A 87 2.07 5.75 -3.45
CA VAL A 87 1.01 6.61 -3.94
C VAL A 87 1.66 7.98 -3.94
N THR A 88 1.95 8.48 -5.13
CA THR A 88 2.53 9.81 -5.21
C THR A 88 1.48 10.76 -4.65
N LEU A 89 1.91 11.79 -3.94
CA LEU A 89 0.98 12.76 -3.35
C LEU A 89 0.00 13.31 -4.42
N GLY A 90 0.42 13.36 -5.69
CA GLY A 90 -0.39 13.73 -6.85
C GLY A 90 -1.61 12.82 -7.07
N ASP A 91 -1.45 11.51 -6.98
CA ASP A 91 -2.56 10.56 -7.19
C ASP A 91 -3.61 10.69 -6.08
N VAL A 92 -3.18 10.96 -4.84
CA VAL A 92 -4.08 11.27 -3.72
C VAL A 92 -4.81 12.58 -3.99
N ILE A 93 -4.11 13.61 -4.43
CA ILE A 93 -4.71 14.92 -4.73
C ILE A 93 -5.78 14.78 -5.82
N ASP A 94 -5.51 14.03 -6.89
CA ASP A 94 -6.44 13.90 -8.01
C ASP A 94 -7.63 12.99 -7.67
N ALA A 95 -7.43 11.94 -6.87
CA ALA A 95 -8.52 11.14 -6.31
C ALA A 95 -9.42 11.97 -5.38
N THR A 96 -8.81 12.81 -4.54
CA THR A 96 -9.54 13.69 -3.62
C THR A 96 -10.29 14.79 -4.38
N LYS A 97 -9.71 15.36 -5.44
CA LYS A 97 -10.40 16.33 -6.31
C LYS A 97 -11.63 15.73 -7.00
N ARG A 98 -11.51 14.50 -7.53
CA ARG A 98 -12.66 13.80 -8.13
C ARG A 98 -13.77 13.54 -7.13
N GLN A 99 -13.43 13.17 -5.88
CA GLN A 99 -14.41 13.04 -4.81
C GLN A 99 -15.01 14.38 -4.37
N LEU A 100 -14.26 15.48 -4.50
CA LEU A 100 -14.73 16.84 -4.20
C LEU A 100 -15.77 17.33 -5.22
N GLU A 101 -15.59 16.98 -6.49
CA GLU A 101 -16.49 17.36 -7.59
C GLU A 101 -17.85 16.65 -7.51
N ASP A 102 -17.88 15.43 -6.97
CA ASP A 102 -19.10 14.62 -6.84
C ASP A 102 -19.93 14.95 -5.58
N MET A 103 -19.39 15.78 -4.68
CA MET A 103 -19.99 16.09 -3.37
C MET A 103 -20.66 17.47 -3.37
N PRO A 104 -21.89 17.63 -2.81
CA PRO A 104 -22.56 18.93 -2.77
C PRO A 104 -21.78 19.94 -1.90
N GLU A 105 -21.59 21.17 -2.41
CA GLU A 105 -20.77 22.25 -1.83
C GLU A 105 -21.09 22.58 -0.35
N SER A 106 -22.28 22.24 0.13
CA SER A 106 -22.69 22.47 1.52
C SER A 106 -21.92 21.64 2.55
N LEU A 107 -21.36 20.49 2.15
CA LEU A 107 -20.62 19.60 3.05
C LEU A 107 -19.10 19.76 2.93
N VAL A 108 -18.61 20.24 1.78
CA VAL A 108 -17.19 20.38 1.47
C VAL A 108 -16.54 21.49 2.30
N LYS A 109 -17.23 22.63 2.50
CA LYS A 109 -16.72 23.75 3.30
C LYS A 109 -16.46 23.37 4.77
N PRO A 110 -17.41 22.78 5.51
CA PRO A 110 -17.17 22.40 6.90
C PRO A 110 -16.17 21.24 7.07
N THR A 111 -16.09 20.31 6.10
CA THR A 111 -15.05 19.26 6.11
C THR A 111 -13.65 19.81 5.84
N LEU A 112 -13.51 20.80 4.95
CA LEU A 112 -12.23 21.47 4.70
C LEU A 112 -11.78 22.28 5.93
N GLU A 113 -12.68 23.01 6.57
CA GLU A 113 -12.37 23.77 7.79
C GLU A 113 -11.93 22.87 8.95
N THR A 114 -12.56 21.70 9.11
CA THR A 114 -12.16 20.71 10.13
C THR A 114 -10.83 20.04 9.81
N MET A 115 -10.58 19.68 8.54
CA MET A 115 -9.29 19.14 8.09
C MET A 115 -8.15 20.16 8.26
N GLU A 116 -8.36 21.43 7.92
CA GLU A 116 -7.37 22.49 8.17
C GLU A 116 -7.06 22.65 9.65
N LYS A 117 -8.08 22.57 10.51
CA LYS A 117 -7.91 22.66 11.96
C LYS A 117 -7.08 21.50 12.50
N ILE A 118 -7.39 20.27 12.05
CA ILE A 118 -6.64 19.06 12.42
C ILE A 118 -5.19 19.14 11.91
N GLN A 119 -4.97 19.62 10.68
CA GLN A 119 -3.63 19.77 10.13
C GLN A 119 -2.79 20.80 10.91
N LYS A 120 -3.38 21.95 11.27
CA LYS A 120 -2.73 22.97 12.11
C LYS A 120 -2.38 22.39 13.49
N GLU A 121 -3.26 21.60 14.08
CA GLU A 121 -2.99 20.90 15.35
C GLU A 121 -1.89 19.84 15.21
N MET A 122 -1.89 19.02 14.15
CA MET A 122 -0.83 18.05 13.90
C MET A 122 0.54 18.68 13.68
N ILE A 123 0.61 19.81 12.97
CA ILE A 123 1.87 20.56 12.76
C ILE A 123 2.37 21.15 14.09
N ASN A 124 1.46 21.63 14.93
CA ASN A 124 1.84 22.16 16.24
C ASN A 124 2.32 21.03 17.16
N THR A 125 1.64 19.88 17.16
CA THR A 125 2.06 18.70 17.93
C THR A 125 3.36 18.10 17.41
N SER A 126 3.62 18.13 16.10
CA SER A 126 4.90 17.67 15.55
C SER A 126 6.04 18.63 15.88
N LYS A 127 5.80 19.95 15.84
CA LYS A 127 6.79 20.96 16.27
C LYS A 127 7.11 20.85 17.76
N THR A 128 6.11 20.60 18.61
CA THR A 128 6.35 20.38 20.04
C THR A 128 7.07 19.05 20.28
N ALA A 129 6.72 17.97 19.57
CA ALA A 129 7.44 16.71 19.66
C ALA A 129 8.90 16.81 19.19
N VAL A 130 9.18 17.58 18.12
CA VAL A 130 10.54 17.86 17.63
C VAL A 130 11.30 18.76 18.61
N ALA A 131 10.66 19.78 19.20
CA ALA A 131 11.26 20.63 20.22
C ALA A 131 11.60 19.84 21.50
N VAL A 132 10.72 18.92 21.92
CA VAL A 132 10.96 18.01 23.05
C VAL A 132 12.06 16.99 22.72
N ALA A 133 12.16 16.51 21.49
CA ALA A 133 13.26 15.64 21.05
C ALA A 133 14.60 16.40 21.02
N GLN A 134 14.62 17.68 20.63
CA GLN A 134 15.81 18.53 20.61
C GLN A 134 16.25 18.96 22.02
N PHE A 135 15.32 19.22 22.94
CA PHE A 135 15.63 19.54 24.34
C PHE A 135 15.88 18.30 25.21
N GLY A 136 15.28 17.14 24.90
CA GLY A 136 15.53 15.88 25.60
C GLY A 136 16.92 15.29 25.34
N ALA A 137 17.57 15.69 24.25
CA ALA A 137 18.93 15.27 23.91
C ALA A 137 20.02 15.95 24.76
N THR A 138 19.73 17.05 25.47
CA THR A 138 20.74 17.82 26.22
C THR A 138 20.76 17.55 27.72
N VAL A 139 19.83 16.77 28.28
CA VAL A 139 19.75 16.47 29.73
C VAL A 139 19.87 14.97 30.05
N SER A 140 20.62 14.21 29.26
CA SER A 140 20.86 12.78 29.54
C SER A 140 22.35 12.38 29.57
N ALA A 141 23.20 13.31 30.02
CA ALA A 141 24.59 13.01 30.34
C ALA A 141 24.88 13.10 31.86
N ALA A 142 24.07 13.81 32.64
CA ALA A 142 24.30 14.01 34.08
C ALA A 142 23.78 12.85 34.96
N ASP A 143 22.68 12.18 34.57
CA ASP A 143 22.01 11.19 35.45
C ASP A 143 22.62 9.76 35.39
N LYS A 144 23.65 9.52 34.59
CA LYS A 144 24.29 8.19 34.50
C LYS A 144 25.31 7.90 35.60
N GLN A 145 25.65 8.86 36.46
CA GLN A 145 26.60 8.64 37.56
C GLN A 145 25.94 8.20 38.88
N GLU A 146 24.66 8.47 39.13
CA GLU A 146 24.03 8.16 40.43
C GLU A 146 23.52 6.70 40.59
N ILE A 147 23.44 5.92 39.51
CA ILE A 147 22.95 4.52 39.60
C ILE A 147 24.09 3.52 39.85
N LYS A 148 25.35 3.96 39.83
CA LYS A 148 26.51 3.06 40.04
C LYS A 148 27.02 3.00 41.49
N ASP A 149 26.57 3.93 42.36
CA ASP A 149 26.99 4.04 43.76
C ASP A 149 25.86 3.74 44.77
N ARG A 150 24.89 2.89 44.40
CA ARG A 150 23.95 2.26 45.33
C ARG A 150 23.95 0.75 45.22
#